data_AF-T1BPZ6-F1
#
_entry.id   AF-T1BPZ6-F1
#
_cell.length_a   1.000
_cell.length_b   1.000
_cell.length_c   1.000
_cell.angle_alpha   90.00
_cell.angle_beta   90.00
_cell.angle_gamma   90.00
#
_symmetry.space_group_name_H-M   'P 1'
#
loop_
_entity.id
_entity.type
_entity.pdbx_description
1 polymer ?
#
loop_
_entity_poly.entity_id
_entity_poly.type
_entity_poly.pdbx_seq_one_letter_code
_entity_poly.pdbx_strand_id
1 'polypeptide(L)'
;MTQPGECTTYFFVSTDLDASPAWVASHYAGRWCIECVNREVKQVIGAEDPQCWKYKGPERAASLSLWLYAAIWTWYIPTHGTTTTWIPRPWYPKKTTPSFLDALAALRRCLWSERIMPMSSSGPLNPKIVEGMLDALSRAA
;
A
#
# COMPACT_ATOMS: atom_id res chain seq x y z
N MET A 1 16.21 -2.68 -41.96
CA MET A 1 17.66 -2.87 -41.80
C MET A 1 18.02 -2.31 -40.42
N THR A 2 17.84 -3.12 -39.38
CA THR A 2 18.10 -2.77 -37.98
C THR A 2 19.58 -3.01 -37.71
N GLN A 3 20.30 -1.97 -37.30
CA GLN A 3 21.73 -2.06 -36.94
C GLN A 3 21.89 -3.02 -35.73
N PRO A 4 22.92 -3.87 -35.70
CA PRO A 4 23.12 -4.81 -34.61
C PRO A 4 23.63 -4.11 -33.35
N GLY A 5 22.89 -4.25 -32.25
CA GLY A 5 23.46 -4.33 -30.91
C GLY A 5 23.96 -3.05 -30.24
N GLU A 6 23.18 -1.96 -30.24
CA GLU A 6 23.39 -0.91 -29.22
C GLU A 6 22.99 -1.47 -27.84
N CYS A 7 23.97 -2.05 -27.12
CA CYS A 7 23.85 -2.22 -25.68
C CYS A 7 23.81 -0.83 -25.07
N THR A 8 22.64 -0.38 -24.64
CA THR A 8 22.49 0.87 -23.90
C THR A 8 23.38 0.83 -22.66
N THR A 9 24.45 1.60 -22.67
CA THR A 9 25.35 1.71 -21.51
C THR A 9 24.68 2.58 -20.45
N TYR A 10 24.51 2.03 -19.25
CA TYR A 10 24.01 2.75 -18.09
C TYR A 10 25.18 3.17 -17.19
N PHE A 11 25.15 4.43 -16.73
CA PHE A 11 26.13 4.97 -15.80
C PHE A 11 25.45 5.26 -14.45
N PHE A 12 26.01 4.73 -13.38
CA PHE A 12 25.59 5.02 -12.01
C PHE A 12 26.70 5.80 -11.30
N VAL A 13 26.33 6.87 -10.60
CA VAL A 13 27.26 7.74 -9.88
C VAL A 13 26.87 7.74 -8.40
N SER A 14 27.85 7.58 -7.52
CA SER A 14 27.68 7.57 -6.06
C SER A 14 28.67 8.54 -5.42
N THR A 15 28.26 9.16 -4.31
CA THR A 15 29.15 9.96 -3.46
C THR A 15 29.92 9.11 -2.45
N ASP A 16 29.49 7.87 -2.22
CA ASP A 16 30.19 6.90 -1.38
C ASP A 16 31.34 6.28 -2.19
N LEU A 17 32.57 6.58 -1.75
CA LEU A 17 33.81 6.17 -2.40
C LEU A 17 34.17 4.70 -2.14
N ASP A 18 33.64 4.11 -1.06
CA ASP A 18 33.90 2.73 -0.66
C ASP A 18 32.82 1.77 -1.15
N ALA A 19 31.76 2.29 -1.79
CA ALA A 19 30.64 1.50 -2.28
C ALA A 19 31.06 0.57 -3.43
N SER A 20 30.78 -0.73 -3.28
CA SER A 20 30.97 -1.67 -4.38
C SER A 20 30.01 -1.37 -5.55
N PRO A 21 30.42 -1.58 -6.82
CA PRO A 21 29.56 -1.35 -7.97
C PRO A 21 28.22 -2.11 -7.92
N ALA A 22 28.25 -3.35 -7.43
CA ALA A 22 27.04 -4.18 -7.27
C ALA A 22 26.07 -3.59 -6.24
N TRP A 23 26.59 -3.02 -5.16
CA TRP A 23 25.78 -2.32 -4.16
C TRP A 23 25.14 -1.08 -4.75
N VAL A 24 25.88 -0.24 -5.48
CA VAL A 24 25.35 0.98 -6.11
C VAL A 24 24.21 0.66 -7.07
N ALA A 25 24.38 -0.34 -7.93
CA ALA A 25 23.33 -0.78 -8.85
C ALA A 25 22.09 -1.31 -8.11
N SER A 26 22.29 -2.11 -7.06
CA SER A 26 21.20 -2.67 -6.25
C SER A 26 20.44 -1.58 -5.48
N HIS A 27 21.16 -0.62 -4.92
CA HIS A 27 20.58 0.50 -4.19
C HIS A 27 19.77 1.40 -5.13
N TYR A 28 20.30 1.68 -6.33
CA TYR A 28 19.57 2.43 -7.35
C TYR A 28 18.29 1.73 -7.80
N ALA A 29 18.29 0.40 -7.91
CA ALA A 29 17.08 -0.37 -8.23
C ALA A 29 15.96 -0.14 -7.20
N GLY A 30 16.32 0.13 -5.94
CA GLY A 30 15.39 0.50 -4.88
C GLY A 30 14.59 1.79 -5.15
N ARG A 31 15.07 2.69 -6.03
CA ARG A 31 14.39 3.95 -6.38
C ARG A 31 12.95 3.73 -6.83
N TRP A 32 12.66 2.63 -7.52
CA TRP A 32 11.33 2.34 -8.07
C TRP A 32 10.24 2.27 -6.98
N CYS A 33 10.61 2.08 -5.71
CA CYS A 33 9.66 2.11 -4.61
C CYS A 33 8.85 3.41 -4.55
N ILE A 34 9.43 4.57 -4.93
CA ILE A 34 8.71 5.84 -4.95
C ILE A 34 7.58 5.86 -5.98
N GLU A 35 7.76 5.21 -7.13
CA GLU A 35 6.73 5.09 -8.16
C GLU A 35 5.59 4.19 -7.68
N CYS A 36 5.92 3.14 -6.92
CA CYS A 36 4.91 2.34 -6.23
C CYS A 36 4.11 3.21 -5.24
N VAL A 37 4.76 4.02 -4.41
CA VAL A 37 4.08 4.95 -3.48
C VAL A 37 3.15 5.89 -4.26
N ASN A 38 3.64 6.53 -5.32
CA ASN A 38 2.86 7.43 -6.17
C ASN A 38 1.62 6.73 -6.73
N ARG A 39 1.77 5.50 -7.23
CA ARG A 39 0.66 4.68 -7.74
C ARG A 39 -0.35 4.38 -6.64
N GLU A 40 0.08 3.84 -5.50
CA GLU A 40 -0.83 3.44 -4.41
C GLU A 40 -1.58 4.67 -3.85
N VAL A 41 -0.90 5.79 -3.64
CA VAL A 41 -1.52 7.02 -3.11
C VAL A 41 -2.58 7.56 -4.07
N LYS A 42 -2.33 7.53 -5.38
CA LYS A 42 -3.32 7.97 -6.37
C LYS A 42 -4.49 7.00 -6.50
N GLN A 43 -4.19 5.72 -6.72
CA GLN A 43 -5.17 4.71 -7.12
C GLN A 43 -5.95 4.09 -5.96
N VAL A 44 -5.32 4.00 -4.78
CA VAL A 44 -5.92 3.34 -3.61
C VAL A 44 -6.45 4.34 -2.60
N ILE A 45 -5.70 5.40 -2.31
CA ILE A 45 -6.14 6.45 -1.37
C ILE A 45 -7.05 7.48 -2.07
N GLY A 46 -6.92 7.64 -3.40
CA GLY A 46 -7.72 8.59 -4.18
C GLY A 46 -7.14 9.99 -4.24
N ALA A 47 -5.82 10.15 -4.03
CA ALA A 47 -5.18 11.46 -3.98
C ALA A 47 -5.23 12.26 -5.30
N GLU A 48 -5.51 11.60 -6.42
CA GLU A 48 -5.59 12.21 -7.76
C GLU A 48 -6.95 12.89 -8.02
N ASP A 49 -7.99 12.53 -7.26
CA ASP A 49 -9.33 13.14 -7.37
C ASP A 49 -9.86 13.62 -6.01
N PRO A 50 -9.17 14.59 -5.37
CA PRO A 50 -9.61 15.10 -4.09
C PRO A 50 -10.88 15.94 -4.24
N GLN A 51 -11.85 15.73 -3.34
CA GLN A 51 -13.13 16.47 -3.35
C GLN A 51 -13.01 17.91 -2.80
N CYS A 52 -11.81 18.47 -2.72
CA CYS A 52 -11.55 19.85 -2.32
C CYS A 52 -11.00 20.66 -3.51
N TRP A 53 -11.75 21.69 -3.94
CA TRP A 53 -11.54 22.35 -5.23
C TRP A 53 -11.11 23.83 -5.12
N LYS A 54 -10.85 24.32 -3.90
CA LYS A 54 -10.52 25.73 -3.65
C LYS A 54 -9.27 25.89 -2.79
N TYR A 55 -8.56 27.00 -3.04
CA TYR A 55 -7.37 27.42 -2.29
C TYR A 55 -6.33 26.29 -2.18
N LYS A 56 -5.71 26.12 -1.01
CA LYS A 56 -4.74 25.05 -0.70
C LYS A 56 -5.39 23.69 -0.43
N GLY A 57 -6.69 23.53 -0.74
CA GLY A 57 -7.42 22.28 -0.52
C GLY A 57 -6.77 21.08 -1.21
N PRO A 58 -6.61 21.10 -2.55
CA PRO A 58 -6.00 20.00 -3.29
C PRO A 58 -4.60 19.62 -2.77
N GLU A 59 -3.74 20.62 -2.56
CA GLU A 59 -2.37 20.41 -2.05
C GLU A 59 -2.34 19.74 -0.68
N ARG A 60 -3.24 20.17 0.22
CA ARG A 60 -3.38 19.55 1.55
C ARG A 60 -3.93 18.13 1.46
N ALA A 61 -4.87 17.84 0.57
CA ALA A 61 -5.41 16.49 0.38
C ALA A 61 -4.34 15.53 -0.17
N ALA A 62 -3.53 15.97 -1.13
CA ALA A 62 -2.39 15.19 -1.63
C ALA A 62 -1.37 14.93 -0.51
N SER A 63 -1.04 15.96 0.27
CA SER A 63 -0.10 15.85 1.40
C SER A 63 -0.61 14.90 2.48
N LEU A 64 -1.90 14.99 2.83
CA LEU A 64 -2.55 14.09 3.78
C LEU A 64 -2.56 12.66 3.26
N SER A 65 -2.75 12.45 1.96
CA SER A 65 -2.76 11.10 1.37
C SER A 65 -1.38 10.44 1.44
N LEU A 66 -0.29 11.18 1.18
CA LEU A 66 1.08 10.70 1.39
C LEU A 66 1.35 10.39 2.85
N TRP A 67 0.88 11.25 3.77
CA TRP A 67 1.00 11.01 5.20
C TRP A 67 0.24 9.76 5.65
N LEU A 68 -0.99 9.57 5.16
CA LEU A 68 -1.81 8.38 5.43
C LEU A 68 -1.13 7.10 4.93
N TYR A 69 -0.54 7.11 3.73
CA TYR A 69 0.23 5.98 3.21
C TYR A 69 1.34 5.57 4.18
N ALA A 70 2.14 6.54 4.65
CA ALA A 70 3.19 6.28 5.63
C ALA A 70 2.63 5.79 6.96
N ALA A 71 1.61 6.47 7.49
CA ALA A 71 0.96 6.12 8.75
C ALA A 71 0.44 4.67 8.77
N ILE A 72 -0.23 4.24 7.69
CA ILE A 72 -0.75 2.88 7.54
C ILE A 72 0.39 1.85 7.61
N TRP A 73 1.50 2.06 6.89
CA TRP A 73 2.63 1.12 6.95
C TRP A 73 3.31 1.12 8.33
N THR A 74 3.50 2.31 8.93
CA THR A 74 4.10 2.41 10.27
C THR A 74 3.26 1.78 11.36
N TRP A 75 1.95 1.71 11.18
CA TRP A 75 1.05 0.94 12.04
C TRP A 75 1.09 -0.55 11.70
N TYR A 76 0.94 -0.90 10.43
CA TYR A 76 0.75 -2.28 9.97
C TYR A 76 1.96 -3.17 10.27
N ILE A 77 3.19 -2.70 9.98
CA ILE A 77 4.42 -3.50 10.15
C ILE A 77 4.60 -3.98 11.59
N PRO A 78 4.59 -3.11 12.63
CA PRO A 78 4.72 -3.57 14.01
C PRO A 78 3.50 -4.32 14.53
N THR A 79 2.28 -4.01 14.06
CA THR A 79 1.05 -4.67 14.53
C THR A 79 0.92 -6.10 14.03
N HIS A 80 1.25 -6.36 12.77
CA HIS A 80 1.03 -7.67 12.16
C HIS A 80 2.32 -8.47 11.95
N GLY A 81 3.48 -7.83 11.83
CA GLY A 81 4.77 -8.49 11.65
C GLY A 81 4.76 -9.45 10.46
N THR A 82 4.97 -10.74 10.72
CA THR A 82 4.94 -11.82 9.73
C THR A 82 3.57 -12.48 9.56
N THR A 83 2.57 -12.04 10.33
CA THR A 83 1.22 -12.61 10.29
C THR A 83 0.56 -12.29 8.96
N THR A 84 0.01 -13.32 8.30
CA THR A 84 -0.75 -13.15 7.06
C THR A 84 -2.08 -12.43 7.33
N THR A 85 -2.24 -11.23 6.78
CA THR A 85 -3.51 -10.47 6.85
C THR A 85 -4.31 -10.49 5.56
N TRP A 86 -3.75 -11.06 4.48
CA TRP A 86 -4.41 -11.13 3.18
C TRP A 86 -5.13 -12.45 2.98
N ILE A 87 -6.19 -12.42 2.16
CA ILE A 87 -6.86 -13.65 1.75
C ILE A 87 -6.04 -14.33 0.66
N PRO A 88 -5.71 -15.63 0.81
CA PRO A 88 -5.11 -16.41 -0.26
C PRO A 88 -6.01 -16.41 -1.49
N ARG A 89 -5.50 -15.90 -2.61
CA ARG A 89 -6.21 -15.92 -3.89
C ARG A 89 -5.79 -17.18 -4.66
N PRO A 90 -6.72 -18.00 -5.19
CA PRO A 90 -6.36 -19.21 -5.94
C PRO A 90 -5.44 -18.95 -7.15
N TRP A 91 -5.61 -17.80 -7.81
CA TRP A 91 -4.78 -17.38 -8.95
C TRP A 91 -3.46 -16.70 -8.56
N TYR A 92 -3.23 -16.48 -7.26
CA TYR A 92 -1.99 -15.87 -6.76
C TYR A 92 -1.45 -16.61 -5.52
N PRO A 93 -1.09 -17.91 -5.67
CA PRO A 93 -0.73 -18.77 -4.54
C PRO A 93 0.66 -18.46 -3.96
N LYS A 94 1.51 -17.76 -4.71
CA LYS A 94 2.91 -17.46 -4.33
C LYS A 94 3.07 -16.16 -3.55
N LYS A 95 1.98 -15.53 -3.10
CA LYS A 95 2.05 -14.27 -2.35
C LYS A 95 2.66 -14.51 -0.97
N THR A 96 3.86 -13.99 -0.76
CA THR A 96 4.59 -14.11 0.51
C THR A 96 4.67 -12.81 1.30
N THR A 97 4.45 -11.67 0.63
CA THR A 97 4.53 -10.33 1.24
C THR A 97 3.20 -9.58 1.13
N PRO A 98 2.88 -8.75 2.13
CA PRO A 98 1.70 -7.90 2.09
C PRO A 98 1.86 -6.78 1.06
N SER A 99 0.78 -6.44 0.37
CA SER A 99 0.67 -5.22 -0.43
C SER A 99 0.03 -4.09 0.39
N PHE A 100 0.12 -2.85 -0.09
CA PHE A 100 -0.52 -1.72 0.57
C PHE A 100 -2.04 -1.91 0.74
N LEU A 101 -2.70 -2.51 -0.26
CA LEU A 101 -4.11 -2.89 -0.18
C LEU A 101 -4.41 -3.85 0.99
N ASP A 102 -3.50 -4.77 1.33
CA ASP A 102 -3.71 -5.65 2.47
C ASP A 102 -3.56 -4.90 3.79
N ALA A 103 -2.61 -3.96 3.85
CA ALA A 103 -2.41 -3.11 5.03
C ALA A 103 -3.62 -2.19 5.26
N LEU A 104 -4.12 -1.57 4.19
CA LEU A 104 -5.31 -0.75 4.24
C LEU A 104 -6.56 -1.57 4.59
N ALA A 105 -6.73 -2.76 4.03
CA ALA A 105 -7.83 -3.65 4.39
C ALA A 105 -7.75 -4.09 5.86
N ALA A 106 -6.56 -4.42 6.36
CA ALA A 106 -6.37 -4.74 7.78
C ALA A 106 -6.80 -3.56 8.68
N LEU A 107 -6.36 -2.34 8.35
CA LEU A 107 -6.76 -1.14 9.10
C LEU A 107 -8.27 -0.91 9.07
N ARG A 108 -8.88 -0.96 7.88
CA ARG A 108 -10.32 -0.81 7.71
C ARG A 108 -11.08 -1.87 8.50
N ARG A 109 -10.61 -3.12 8.51
CA ARG A 109 -11.22 -4.20 9.30
C ARG A 109 -11.20 -3.89 10.79
N CYS A 110 -10.09 -3.39 11.33
CA CYS A 110 -10.00 -2.94 12.72
C CYS A 110 -11.02 -1.82 13.01
N LEU A 111 -11.02 -0.75 12.21
CA LEU A 111 -11.92 0.39 12.39
C LEU A 111 -13.40 0.00 12.27
N TRP A 112 -13.75 -0.85 11.31
CA TRP A 112 -15.12 -1.35 11.15
C TRP A 112 -15.54 -2.26 12.29
N SER A 113 -14.63 -3.12 12.79
CA SER A 113 -14.94 -3.98 13.93
C SER A 113 -15.22 -3.16 15.18
N GLU A 114 -14.43 -2.12 15.45
CA GLU A 114 -14.63 -1.19 16.57
C GLU A 114 -15.89 -0.35 16.41
N ARG A 115 -16.25 0.03 15.17
CA ARG A 115 -17.42 0.89 14.94
C ARG A 115 -18.73 0.12 14.88
N ILE A 116 -18.77 -1.03 14.20
CA ILE A 116 -20.00 -1.78 13.92
C ILE A 116 -20.40 -2.64 15.13
N MET A 117 -19.44 -3.28 15.81
CA MET A 117 -19.75 -4.20 16.91
C MET A 117 -20.52 -3.54 18.07
N PRO A 118 -20.21 -2.29 18.48
CA PRO A 118 -20.97 -1.60 19.52
C PRO A 118 -22.35 -1.10 19.06
N MET A 119 -22.58 -0.94 17.75
CA MET A 119 -23.84 -0.40 17.20
C MET A 119 -24.88 -1.48 16.87
N SER A 120 -24.50 -2.76 16.89
CA SER A 120 -25.41 -3.88 16.67
C SER A 120 -26.34 -4.05 17.87
N SER A 121 -27.54 -3.48 17.81
CA SER A 121 -28.59 -3.75 18.80
C SER A 121 -29.25 -5.12 18.55
N SER A 122 -29.44 -5.84 19.66
CA SER A 122 -30.37 -6.98 19.81
C SER A 122 -29.98 -8.31 19.13
N GLY A 123 -29.18 -9.11 19.85
CA GLY A 123 -28.99 -10.55 19.61
C GLY A 123 -27.58 -10.93 19.11
N PRO A 124 -27.09 -12.15 19.39
CA PRO A 124 -25.81 -12.59 18.85
C PRO A 124 -25.91 -12.76 17.33
N LEU A 125 -25.32 -11.82 16.59
CA LEU A 125 -25.14 -11.95 15.14
C LEU A 125 -24.30 -13.19 14.83
N ASN A 126 -24.65 -13.92 13.78
CA ASN A 126 -23.88 -15.08 13.36
C ASN A 126 -22.44 -14.63 13.01
N PRO A 127 -21.40 -15.18 13.68
CA PRO A 127 -20.02 -14.72 13.51
C PRO A 127 -19.53 -14.87 12.07
N LYS A 128 -20.02 -15.86 11.32
CA LYS A 128 -19.66 -16.04 9.90
C LYS A 128 -20.19 -14.91 9.02
N ILE A 129 -21.40 -14.40 9.31
CA ILE A 129 -22.00 -13.29 8.55
C ILE A 129 -21.23 -12.01 8.86
N VAL A 130 -20.93 -11.76 10.14
CA VAL A 130 -20.15 -10.59 10.56
C VAL A 130 -18.76 -10.61 9.94
N GLU A 131 -18.08 -11.76 9.96
CA GLU A 131 -16.76 -11.92 9.38
C GLU A 131 -16.74 -11.67 7.87
N GLY A 132 -17.71 -12.22 7.14
CA GLY A 132 -17.86 -11.99 5.70
C GLY A 132 -18.17 -10.53 5.37
N MET A 133 -19.03 -9.88 6.15
CA MET A 133 -19.33 -8.45 6.00
C MET A 133 -18.11 -7.59 6.26
N LEU A 134 -17.37 -7.86 7.35
CA LEU A 134 -16.13 -7.13 7.65
C LEU A 134 -15.06 -7.32 6.58
N ASP A 135 -14.95 -8.52 5.99
CA ASP A 135 -14.02 -8.73 4.89
C ASP A 135 -14.44 -7.93 3.64
N ALA A 136 -15.72 -7.96 3.28
CA ALA A 136 -16.26 -7.20 2.16
C ALA A 136 -16.04 -5.67 2.35
N LEU A 137 -16.39 -5.13 3.52
CA LEU A 137 -16.21 -3.70 3.85
C LEU A 137 -14.74 -3.30 3.91
N SER A 138 -13.87 -4.17 4.38
CA SER A 138 -12.43 -3.86 4.45
C SER A 138 -11.78 -3.72 3.07
N ARG A 139 -12.33 -4.41 2.06
CA ARG A 139 -11.80 -4.49 0.70
C ARG A 139 -12.57 -3.62 -0.31
N ALA A 140 -13.71 -3.06 0.06
CA ALA A 140 -14.44 -2.13 -0.77
C ALA A 140 -13.59 -0.88 -1.05
N ALA A 141 -13.70 -0.34 -2.26
CA ALA A 141 -13.01 0.89 -2.66
C ALA A 141 -13.65 2.09 -1.95
#